data_AF-A0A2G9MIR7-F1
#
_entry.id   AF-A0A2G9MIR7-F1
#
_cell.length_a   1.000
_cell.length_b   1.000
_cell.length_c   1.000
_cell.angle_alpha   90.00
_cell.angle_beta   90.00
_cell.angle_gamma   90.00
#
_symmetry.space_group_name_H-M   'P 1'
#
loop_
_entity.id
_entity.type
_entity.pdbx_description
1 polymer ?
#
loop_
_entity_poly.entity_id
_entity_poly.type
_entity_poly.pdbx_seq_one_letter_code
_entity_poly.pdbx_strand_id
1 'polypeptide(L)'
;MAKRKKIIRKSSKKSKKRMTPEQEFEIMKMVLDKFLWLGFIIMAFGLYMMIRAPELMYKGFTLIIAGGIVLILLTILIVKEFEIIEWGRK
;
A
#
# COMPACT_ATOMS: atom_id res chain seq x y z
N MET A 1 56.01 18.92 -25.97
CA MET A 1 55.61 17.63 -25.35
C MET A 1 54.32 17.83 -24.55
N ALA A 2 53.17 17.36 -25.03
CA ALA A 2 51.88 17.52 -24.35
C ALA A 2 51.38 16.17 -23.80
N LYS A 3 51.43 15.98 -22.48
CA LYS A 3 50.90 14.78 -21.79
C LYS A 3 49.36 14.87 -21.72
N ARG A 4 48.66 14.15 -22.59
CA ARG A 4 47.20 13.96 -22.50
C ARG A 4 46.88 13.09 -21.27
N LYS A 5 46.32 13.70 -20.20
CA LYS A 5 45.76 12.96 -19.06
C LYS A 5 44.50 12.23 -19.51
N LYS A 6 44.59 10.90 -19.60
CA LYS A 6 43.45 10.00 -19.88
C LYS A 6 42.62 9.88 -18.60
N ILE A 7 41.50 10.59 -18.54
CA ILE A 7 40.54 10.49 -17.43
C ILE A 7 39.78 9.16 -17.62
N ILE A 8 40.16 8.14 -16.85
CA ILE A 8 39.46 6.85 -16.82
C ILE A 8 38.14 7.06 -16.09
N ARG A 9 37.03 7.16 -16.84
CA ARG A 9 35.67 7.14 -16.27
C ARG A 9 35.38 5.73 -15.77
N LYS A 10 35.52 5.51 -14.46
CA LYS A 10 35.14 4.27 -13.78
C LYS A 10 33.63 4.09 -13.89
N SER A 11 33.19 3.18 -14.76
CA SER A 11 31.79 2.75 -14.86
C SER A 11 31.39 2.06 -13.55
N SER A 12 30.58 2.74 -12.74
CA SER A 12 30.03 2.17 -11.51
C SER A 12 28.94 1.15 -11.87
N LYS A 13 29.29 -0.14 -11.77
CA LYS A 13 28.33 -1.24 -11.84
C LYS A 13 27.27 -1.01 -10.75
N LYS A 14 26.04 -0.66 -11.15
CA LYS A 14 24.90 -0.44 -10.25
C LYS A 14 24.58 -1.77 -9.56
N SER A 15 25.06 -1.96 -8.33
CA SER A 15 24.55 -3.02 -7.47
C SER A 15 23.06 -2.74 -7.25
N LYS A 16 22.20 -3.75 -7.39
CA LYS A 16 20.78 -3.61 -7.06
C LYS A 16 20.71 -3.28 -5.57
N LYS A 17 20.43 -2.02 -5.25
CA LYS A 17 20.35 -1.52 -3.89
C LYS A 17 19.24 -2.30 -3.19
N ARG A 18 19.59 -3.13 -2.21
CA ARG A 18 18.61 -3.72 -1.31
C ARG A 18 18.07 -2.60 -0.43
N MET A 19 16.77 -2.56 -0.25
CA MET A 19 16.12 -1.53 0.56
C MET A 19 16.51 -1.74 2.03
N THR A 20 16.69 -0.65 2.76
CA THR A 20 16.91 -0.76 4.20
C THR A 20 15.57 -1.05 4.89
N PRO A 21 15.57 -1.71 6.06
CA PRO A 21 14.35 -2.04 6.79
C PRO A 21 13.46 -0.81 7.07
N GLU A 22 14.05 0.38 7.24
CA GLU A 22 13.27 1.61 7.41
C GLU A 22 12.48 1.98 6.15
N GLN A 23 13.06 1.75 4.96
CA GLN A 23 12.37 2.01 3.69
C GLN A 23 11.25 0.99 3.44
N GLU A 24 11.41 -0.25 3.89
CA GLU A 24 10.37 -1.28 3.80
C GLU A 24 9.16 -0.92 4.69
N PHE A 25 9.42 -0.37 5.88
CA PHE A 25 8.38 0.14 6.78
C PHE A 25 7.64 1.35 6.21
N GLU A 26 8.34 2.29 5.60
CA GLU A 26 7.70 3.44 4.92
C GLU A 26 6.80 2.99 3.76
N ILE A 27 7.24 2.00 2.96
CA ILE A 27 6.41 1.43 1.91
C ILE A 27 5.16 0.79 2.50
N MET A 28 5.26 0.02 3.59
CA MET A 28 4.08 -0.57 4.22
C MET A 28 3.07 0.48 4.70
N LYS A 29 3.49 1.61 5.26
CA LYS A 29 2.57 2.70 5.62
C LYS A 29 1.86 3.28 4.39
N MET A 30 2.60 3.50 3.30
CA MET A 30 2.03 4.00 2.06
C MET A 30 1.05 2.99 1.43
N VAL A 31 1.32 1.70 1.61
CA VAL A 31 0.49 0.61 1.13
C VAL A 31 -0.78 0.46 1.99
N LEU A 32 -0.67 0.61 3.31
CA LEU A 32 -1.80 0.63 4.24
C LEU A 32 -2.83 1.71 3.84
N ASP A 33 -2.37 2.91 3.52
CA ASP A 33 -3.24 4.02 3.08
C ASP A 33 -3.99 3.67 1.78
N LYS A 34 -3.28 3.10 0.79
CA LYS A 34 -3.88 2.69 -0.49
C LYS A 34 -4.91 1.56 -0.33
N PHE A 35 -4.69 0.62 0.59
CA PHE A 35 -5.65 -0.45 0.87
C PHE A 35 -6.88 0.06 1.62
N LEU A 36 -6.72 1.02 2.53
CA LEU A 36 -7.83 1.65 3.23
C LEU A 36 -8.76 2.39 2.25
N TRP A 37 -8.18 3.06 1.26
CA TRP A 37 -8.92 3.71 0.17
C TRP A 37 -9.82 2.74 -0.60
N LEU A 38 -9.40 1.50 -0.78
CA LEU A 38 -10.15 0.49 -1.54
C LEU A 38 -11.49 0.16 -0.87
N GLY A 39 -11.47 -0.11 0.44
CA GLY A 39 -12.70 -0.35 1.19
C GLY A 39 -13.54 0.91 1.37
N PHE A 40 -12.89 2.08 1.50
CA PHE A 40 -13.60 3.36 1.56
C PHE A 40 -14.39 3.66 0.29
N ILE A 41 -13.81 3.41 -0.89
CA ILE A 41 -14.49 3.57 -2.18
C ILE A 41 -15.70 2.63 -2.29
N ILE A 42 -15.57 1.38 -1.85
CA ILE A 42 -16.68 0.41 -1.88
C ILE A 42 -17.85 0.89 -0.99
N MET A 43 -17.55 1.37 0.22
CA MET A 43 -18.57 1.92 1.11
C MET A 43 -19.19 3.20 0.56
N ALA A 44 -18.38 4.11 0.01
CA ALA A 44 -18.86 5.35 -0.62
C ALA A 44 -19.77 5.05 -1.83
N PHE A 45 -19.45 4.02 -2.61
CA PHE A 45 -20.28 3.55 -3.70
C PHE A 45 -21.60 2.94 -3.23
N GLY A 46 -21.57 2.15 -2.15
CA GLY A 46 -22.78 1.63 -1.50
C GLY A 46 -23.71 2.76 -1.02
N LEU A 47 -23.14 3.80 -0.42
CA LEU A 47 -23.89 4.99 0.00
C LEU A 47 -24.44 5.78 -1.21
N TYR A 48 -23.63 5.95 -2.26
CA TYR A 48 -24.05 6.59 -3.50
C TYR A 48 -25.26 5.89 -4.13
N MET A 49 -25.26 4.56 -4.16
CA MET A 49 -26.40 3.77 -4.64
C MET A 49 -27.67 4.02 -3.82
N MET A 50 -27.56 4.13 -2.49
CA MET A 50 -28.73 4.41 -1.64
C MET A 50 -29.32 5.80 -1.89
N ILE A 51 -28.49 6.79 -2.18
CA ILE A 51 -28.94 8.18 -2.45
C ILE A 51 -29.60 8.28 -3.82
N ARG A 52 -29.07 7.59 -4.84
CA ARG A 52 -29.53 7.70 -6.24
C ARG A 52 -30.64 6.72 -6.61
N ALA A 53 -30.72 5.58 -5.94
CA ALA A 53 -31.64 4.49 -6.25
C ALA A 53 -32.22 3.93 -4.92
N PRO A 54 -33.21 4.62 -4.32
CA PRO A 54 -33.79 4.22 -3.04
C PRO A 54 -34.43 2.82 -3.08
N GLU A 55 -34.88 2.35 -4.24
CA GLU A 55 -35.36 0.97 -4.45
C GLU A 55 -34.26 -0.09 -4.28
N LEU A 56 -32.98 0.29 -4.32
CA LEU A 56 -31.81 -0.57 -4.12
C LEU A 56 -31.22 -0.46 -2.70
N MET A 57 -31.96 0.08 -1.73
CA MET A 57 -31.46 0.33 -0.37
C MET A 57 -30.80 -0.89 0.27
N TYR A 58 -31.40 -2.08 0.10
CA TYR A 58 -30.84 -3.35 0.58
C TYR A 58 -29.48 -3.68 -0.06
N LYS A 59 -29.31 -3.43 -1.36
CA LYS A 59 -28.04 -3.67 -2.05
C LYS A 59 -26.96 -2.70 -1.58
N GLY A 60 -27.32 -1.42 -1.39
CA GLY A 60 -26.41 -0.41 -0.85
C GLY A 60 -25.90 -0.74 0.55
N PHE A 61 -26.80 -1.15 1.45
CA PHE A 61 -26.43 -1.65 2.80
C PHE A 61 -25.47 -2.85 2.72
N THR A 62 -25.77 -3.81 1.84
CA THR A 62 -24.92 -4.99 1.65
C THR A 62 -23.52 -4.61 1.19
N LEU A 63 -23.39 -3.64 0.27
CA LEU A 63 -22.11 -3.13 -0.20
C LEU A 63 -21.32 -2.40 0.89
N ILE A 64 -21.98 -1.61 1.74
CA ILE A 64 -21.34 -0.93 2.88
C ILE A 64 -20.81 -1.96 3.88
N ILE A 65 -21.61 -2.96 4.23
CA ILE A 65 -21.21 -4.03 5.15
C ILE A 65 -20.05 -4.85 4.54
N ALA A 66 -20.15 -5.22 3.26
CA ALA A 66 -19.08 -5.92 2.57
C ALA A 66 -17.77 -5.11 2.54
N GLY A 67 -17.85 -3.80 2.25
CA GLY A 67 -16.70 -2.89 2.29
C GLY A 67 -16.08 -2.80 3.69
N GLY A 68 -16.89 -2.74 4.74
CA GLY A 68 -16.45 -2.77 6.13
C GLY A 68 -15.74 -4.08 6.49
N ILE A 69 -16.29 -5.23 6.10
CA ILE A 69 -15.68 -6.54 6.32
C ILE A 69 -14.31 -6.62 5.61
N VAL A 70 -14.23 -6.16 4.37
CA VAL A 70 -12.98 -6.14 3.60
C VAL A 70 -11.93 -5.26 4.30
N LEU A 71 -12.30 -4.08 4.81
CA LEU A 71 -11.38 -3.23 5.58
C LEU A 71 -10.86 -3.90 6.84
N ILE A 72 -11.74 -4.56 7.61
CA ILE A 72 -11.35 -5.26 8.83
C ILE A 72 -10.39 -6.40 8.50
N LEU A 73 -10.69 -7.21 7.49
CA LEU A 73 -9.82 -8.31 7.06
C LEU A 73 -8.45 -7.80 6.58
N LEU A 74 -8.42 -6.74 5.76
CA LEU A 74 -7.17 -6.13 5.28
C LEU A 74 -6.36 -5.55 6.45
N THR A 75 -7.02 -4.90 7.41
CA THR A 75 -6.36 -4.35 8.60
C THR A 75 -5.72 -5.46 9.43
N ILE A 76 -6.44 -6.55 9.69
CA ILE A 76 -5.93 -7.70 10.45
C ILE A 76 -4.74 -8.35 9.74
N LEU A 77 -4.83 -8.52 8.42
CA LEU A 77 -3.75 -9.10 7.62
C LEU A 77 -2.49 -8.22 7.70
N ILE A 78 -2.65 -6.92 7.54
CA ILE A 78 -1.52 -5.98 7.56
C ILE A 78 -0.90 -5.86 8.95
N VAL A 79 -1.69 -5.78 10.02
CA VAL A 79 -1.17 -5.73 11.40
C VAL A 79 -0.35 -6.99 11.71
N LYS A 80 -0.83 -8.16 11.29
CA LYS A 80 -0.09 -9.41 11.46
C LYS A 80 1.26 -9.41 10.76
N GLU A 81 1.33 -8.88 9.53
CA GLU A 81 2.62 -8.76 8.83
C GLU A 81 3.55 -7.72 9.47
N PHE A 82 3.00 -6.60 9.96
CA PHE A 82 3.80 -5.63 10.71
C PHE A 82 4.40 -6.23 11.99
N GLU A 83 3.62 -7.00 12.75
CA GLU A 83 4.10 -7.67 13.96
C GLU A 83 5.20 -8.71 13.63
N ILE A 84 5.09 -9.43 12.51
CA ILE A 84 6.11 -10.38 12.05
C ILE A 84 7.42 -9.65 11.71
N ILE A 85 7.34 -8.51 11.02
CA ILE A 85 8.52 -7.70 10.66
C ILE A 85 9.17 -7.08 11.92
N GLU A 86 8.37 -6.65 12.89
CA GLU A 86 8.89 -6.13 14.17
C GLU A 86 9.57 -7.23 15.00
N TRP A 87 9.00 -8.44 15.02
CA TRP A 87 9.58 -9.60 15.71
C TRP A 87 10.90 -10.07 15.07
N GLY A 88 11.01 -10.02 13.73
CA GLY A 88 12.25 -10.36 13.00
C GLY A 88 13.40 -9.37 13.19
N ARG A 89 13.21 -8.31 13.98
CA ARG A 89 14.17 -7.23 14.26
C ARG A 89 14.84 -7.35 15.65
N LYS A 90 14.86 -8.56 16.24
CA LYS A 90 15.69 -8.90 17.41
C LYS A 90 16.89 -9.75 17.02
#